data_AF-A0A1F3VQ81-F1
#
_entry.id   AF-A0A1F3VQ81-F1
#
_cell.length_a   1.000
_cell.length_b   1.000
_cell.length_c   1.000
_cell.angle_alpha   90.00
_cell.angle_beta   90.00
_cell.angle_gamma   90.00
#
_symmetry.space_group_name_H-M   'P 1'
#
loop_
_entity.id
_entity.type
_entity.pdbx_description
1 polymer ?
#
loop_
_entity_poly.entity_id
_entity_poly.type
_entity_poly.pdbx_seq_one_letter_code
_entity_poly.pdbx_strand_id
1 'polypeptide(L)'
;MSNKTVLGIIVILAAVGGLAWWGLGSKKTEVPPPDQGSATYPPEKLTVNHYFQENGVNGSHTIEGTITLPTPCHTITNEVLVAESFPEQISINFTTHPDSGICTQVLADKFFRVSFQASKDAIIRATLDGKPIELVFSENLEGITK
;
A
#
# COMPACT_ATOMS: atom_id res chain seq x y z
N MET A 1 -56.79 -12.76 46.40
CA MET A 1 -55.34 -12.84 46.73
C MET A 1 -55.09 -12.06 48.00
N SER A 2 -54.39 -12.63 48.98
CA SER A 2 -54.05 -11.90 50.21
C SER A 2 -52.97 -10.85 49.92
N ASN A 3 -52.98 -9.71 50.61
CA ASN A 3 -51.96 -8.66 50.50
C ASN A 3 -50.53 -9.20 50.69
N LYS A 4 -50.35 -10.26 51.48
CA LYS A 4 -49.07 -10.95 51.67
C LYS A 4 -48.60 -11.71 50.42
N THR A 5 -49.53 -12.24 49.63
CA THR A 5 -49.22 -12.95 48.38
C THR A 5 -48.83 -11.98 47.25
N VAL A 6 -49.45 -10.80 47.20
CA VAL A 6 -49.11 -9.75 46.23
C VAL A 6 -47.72 -9.18 46.50
N LEU A 7 -47.37 -8.93 47.76
CA LEU A 7 -46.05 -8.43 48.14
C LEU A 7 -44.93 -9.41 47.78
N GLY A 8 -45.15 -10.71 47.98
CA GLY A 8 -44.18 -11.75 47.64
C GLY A 8 -43.86 -11.82 46.14
N ILE A 9 -44.87 -11.67 45.29
CA ILE A 9 -44.70 -11.72 43.82
C ILE A 9 -43.91 -10.50 43.32
N ILE A 10 -44.16 -9.31 43.88
CA ILE A 10 -43.45 -8.07 43.49
C ILE A 10 -41.96 -8.16 43.84
N VAL A 11 -41.62 -8.70 45.02
CA VAL A 11 -40.22 -8.85 45.44
C VAL A 11 -39.48 -9.85 44.55
N ILE A 12 -40.13 -10.94 44.16
CA ILE A 12 -39.55 -11.95 43.26
C ILE A 12 -39.35 -11.38 41.86
N LEU A 13 -40.32 -10.63 41.32
CA LEU A 13 -40.17 -9.98 40.01
C LEU A 13 -39.08 -8.91 40.00
N ALA A 14 -38.94 -8.13 41.09
CA ALA A 14 -37.86 -7.16 41.22
C ALA A 14 -36.47 -7.84 41.32
N ALA A 15 -36.36 -8.98 42.02
CA ALA A 15 -35.13 -9.74 42.11
C ALA A 15 -34.73 -10.37 40.75
N VAL A 16 -35.69 -10.95 40.03
CA VAL A 16 -35.44 -11.55 38.70
C VAL A 16 -35.14 -10.47 37.65
N GLY A 17 -35.86 -9.34 37.68
CA GLY A 17 -35.60 -8.19 36.81
C GLY A 17 -34.23 -7.55 37.08
N GLY A 18 -33.83 -7.44 38.34
CA GLY A 18 -32.50 -6.92 38.73
C GLY A 18 -31.35 -7.84 38.29
N LEU A 19 -31.52 -9.17 38.39
CA LEU A 19 -30.53 -10.14 37.93
C LEU A 19 -30.40 -10.17 36.40
N ALA A 20 -31.52 -10.04 35.66
CA ALA A 20 -31.50 -9.96 34.21
C ALA A 20 -30.80 -8.67 33.70
N TRP A 21 -30.93 -7.56 34.43
CA TRP A 21 -30.26 -6.30 34.07
C TRP A 21 -28.75 -6.33 34.33
N TRP A 22 -28.30 -7.07 35.35
CA TRP A 22 -26.86 -7.17 35.64
C TRP A 22 -26.14 -8.16 34.69
N GLY A 23 -26.82 -9.20 34.22
CA GLY A 23 -26.23 -10.27 33.41
C GLY A 23 -26.03 -9.98 31.92
N LEU A 24 -26.68 -8.95 31.35
CA LEU A 24 -26.59 -8.62 29.92
C LEU A 24 -25.66 -7.44 29.57
N GLY A 25 -24.96 -6.87 30.55
CA GLY A 25 -24.20 -5.62 30.38
C GLY A 25 -22.69 -5.77 30.14
N SER A 26 -22.14 -6.95 29.82
CA SER A 26 -20.69 -7.10 29.65
C SER A 26 -20.27 -8.24 28.72
N LYS A 27 -20.78 -8.26 27.48
CA LYS A 27 -19.87 -8.67 26.40
C LYS A 27 -18.95 -7.49 26.17
N LYS A 28 -17.76 -7.54 26.78
CA LYS A 28 -16.66 -6.71 26.33
C LYS A 28 -16.46 -7.08 24.86
N THR A 29 -16.99 -6.26 23.97
CA THR A 29 -16.42 -6.12 22.64
C THR A 29 -14.97 -5.80 22.93
N GLU A 30 -14.11 -6.79 22.78
CA GLU A 30 -12.68 -6.60 22.73
C GLU A 30 -12.49 -5.72 21.51
N VAL A 31 -12.45 -4.41 21.76
CA VAL A 31 -12.07 -3.41 20.78
C VAL A 31 -10.70 -3.90 20.34
N PRO A 32 -10.53 -4.38 19.09
CA PRO A 32 -9.21 -4.70 18.60
C PRO A 32 -8.34 -3.48 18.92
N PRO A 33 -7.12 -3.68 19.44
CA PRO A 33 -6.23 -2.57 19.80
C PRO A 33 -6.31 -1.55 18.67
N PRO A 34 -6.49 -0.24 18.98
CA PRO A 34 -6.57 0.78 17.95
C PRO A 34 -5.42 0.50 17.00
N ASP A 35 -5.76 0.21 15.73
CA ASP A 35 -4.78 -0.10 14.69
C ASP A 35 -3.63 0.85 14.93
N GLN A 36 -2.47 0.28 15.28
CA GLN A 36 -1.26 1.05 15.49
C GLN A 36 -1.18 1.92 14.27
N GLY A 37 -1.42 3.22 14.48
CA GLY A 37 -1.67 4.14 13.38
C GLY A 37 -0.63 3.83 12.33
N SER A 38 -1.08 3.39 11.16
CA SER A 38 -0.21 3.22 10.01
C SER A 38 0.49 4.55 9.92
N ALA A 39 1.72 4.61 10.41
CA ALA A 39 2.54 5.78 10.32
C ALA A 39 2.61 5.99 8.82
N THR A 40 1.82 6.95 8.35
CA THR A 40 1.73 7.25 6.93
C THR A 40 3.00 8.02 6.66
N TYR A 41 4.09 7.26 6.57
CA TYR A 41 5.34 7.77 6.06
C TYR A 41 5.02 8.22 4.64
N PRO A 42 5.33 9.46 4.27
CA PRO A 42 5.17 9.89 2.90
C PRO A 42 5.93 8.90 2.01
N PRO A 43 5.37 8.54 0.84
CA PRO A 43 6.03 7.63 -0.08
C PRO A 43 7.41 8.19 -0.43
N GLU A 44 8.39 7.29 -0.53
CA GLU A 44 9.74 7.66 -0.96
C GLU A 44 9.67 8.24 -2.37
N LYS A 45 10.30 9.40 -2.58
CA LYS A 45 10.32 10.07 -3.89
C LYS A 45 11.50 9.57 -4.70
N LEU A 46 11.24 9.08 -5.91
CA LEU A 46 12.24 8.58 -6.83
C LEU A 46 12.24 9.46 -8.10
N THR A 47 13.32 10.18 -8.33
CA THR A 47 13.46 10.97 -9.57
C THR A 47 13.81 10.05 -10.73
N VAL A 48 13.06 10.16 -11.83
CA VAL A 48 13.21 9.31 -13.01
C VAL A 48 13.14 10.11 -14.30
N ASN A 49 13.82 9.63 -15.32
CA ASN A 49 13.61 10.09 -16.69
C ASN A 49 12.50 9.22 -17.32
N HIS A 50 11.62 9.83 -18.11
CA HIS A 50 10.55 9.12 -18.83
C HIS A 50 10.52 9.53 -20.29
N TYR A 51 10.66 8.55 -21.18
CA TYR A 51 10.57 8.72 -22.62
C TYR A 51 9.32 8.04 -23.15
N PHE A 52 8.67 8.66 -24.13
CA PHE A 52 7.52 8.11 -24.82
C PHE A 52 7.78 8.11 -26.33
N GLN A 53 7.67 6.94 -26.95
CA GLN A 53 7.75 6.79 -28.40
C GLN A 53 6.39 6.34 -28.94
N GLU A 54 5.78 7.18 -29.77
CA GLU A 54 4.49 6.90 -30.40
C GLU A 54 4.63 5.79 -31.46
N ASN A 55 3.78 4.77 -31.39
CA ASN A 55 3.75 3.63 -32.33
C ASN A 55 2.30 3.33 -32.78
N GLY A 56 1.56 4.37 -33.17
CA GLY A 56 0.14 4.25 -33.57
C GLY A 56 -0.82 4.54 -32.42
N VAL A 57 -1.79 3.65 -32.17
CA VAL A 57 -2.81 3.85 -31.11
C VAL A 57 -2.20 3.71 -29.70
N ASN A 58 -1.15 2.91 -29.56
CA ASN A 58 -0.35 2.75 -28.34
C ASN A 58 1.07 3.27 -28.58
N GLY A 59 1.78 3.61 -27.50
CA GLY A 59 3.20 3.96 -27.54
C GLY A 59 4.05 3.12 -26.60
N SER A 60 5.36 3.21 -26.79
CA SER A 60 6.34 2.60 -25.89
C SER A 60 6.79 3.62 -24.85
N HIS A 61 6.54 3.34 -23.58
CA HIS A 61 7.08 4.09 -22.46
C HIS A 61 8.40 3.47 -22.03
N THR A 62 9.42 4.29 -21.80
CA THR A 62 10.68 3.88 -21.17
C THR A 62 10.93 4.75 -19.96
N ILE A 63 11.12 4.14 -18.79
CA ILE A 63 11.44 4.85 -17.55
C ILE A 63 12.80 4.36 -17.06
N GLU A 64 13.67 5.30 -16.72
CA GLU A 64 14.99 4.99 -16.17
C GLU A 64 15.33 5.89 -14.99
N GLY A 65 16.14 5.36 -14.08
CA GLY A 65 16.53 6.08 -12.87
C GLY A 65 17.50 5.28 -12.02
N THR A 66 17.69 5.74 -10.79
CA THR A 66 18.59 5.11 -9.82
C THR A 66 17.89 4.95 -8.49
N ILE A 67 17.92 3.74 -7.94
CA ILE A 67 17.38 3.43 -6.61
C ILE A 67 18.56 3.21 -5.65
N THR A 68 18.55 3.90 -4.52
CA THR A 68 19.54 3.72 -3.47
C THR A 68 19.22 2.46 -2.68
N LEU A 69 20.15 1.51 -2.66
CA LEU A 69 20.01 0.25 -1.93
C LEU A 69 20.83 0.26 -0.64
N PRO A 70 20.44 -0.54 0.37
CA PRO A 70 21.13 -0.59 1.66
C PRO A 70 22.61 -0.99 1.56
N THR A 71 22.95 -1.84 0.58
CA THR A 71 24.32 -2.27 0.30
C THR A 71 24.56 -2.43 -1.20
N PRO A 72 25.81 -2.33 -1.69
CA PRO A 72 26.13 -2.54 -3.10
C PRO A 72 25.89 -3.97 -3.60
N CYS A 73 25.80 -4.93 -2.69
CA CYS A 73 25.49 -6.31 -2.98
C CYS A 73 24.01 -6.54 -3.30
N HIS A 74 23.12 -5.65 -2.87
CA HIS A 74 21.71 -5.84 -3.23
C HIS A 74 21.57 -5.71 -4.75
N THR A 75 20.78 -6.60 -5.31
CA THR A 75 20.33 -6.54 -6.70
C THR A 75 18.89 -6.08 -6.73
N ILE A 76 18.46 -5.56 -7.88
CA ILE A 76 17.10 -5.10 -8.08
C ILE A 76 16.53 -5.77 -9.32
N THR A 77 15.32 -6.32 -9.18
CA THR A 77 14.52 -6.82 -10.30
C THR A 77 13.27 -5.97 -10.43
N ASN A 78 12.74 -5.85 -11.64
CA ASN A 78 11.54 -5.10 -11.92
C ASN A 78 10.52 -5.98 -12.65
N GLU A 79 9.25 -5.78 -12.31
CA GLU A 79 8.11 -6.38 -13.00
C GLU A 79 7.13 -5.26 -13.37
N VAL A 80 6.59 -5.31 -14.57
CA VAL A 80 5.60 -4.34 -15.05
C VAL A 80 4.30 -5.06 -15.32
N LEU A 81 3.23 -4.60 -14.67
CA LEU A 81 1.87 -5.05 -14.91
C LEU A 81 1.06 -3.93 -15.55
N VAL A 82 0.47 -4.24 -16.71
CA VAL A 82 -0.39 -3.34 -17.48
C VAL A 82 -1.83 -3.82 -17.31
N ALA A 83 -2.68 -3.00 -16.71
CA ALA A 83 -4.10 -3.29 -16.58
C ALA A 83 -4.89 -2.58 -17.68
N GLU A 84 -5.56 -3.37 -18.52
CA GLU A 84 -6.38 -2.94 -19.65
C GLU A 84 -7.63 -2.18 -19.18
N SER A 85 -7.46 -0.89 -18.88
CA SER A 85 -8.50 0.05 -18.43
C SER A 85 -8.30 1.41 -19.13
N PHE A 86 -9.25 2.34 -19.01
CA PHE A 86 -9.10 3.67 -19.62
C PHE A 86 -9.23 4.80 -18.57
N PRO A 87 -8.16 5.58 -18.30
CA PRO A 87 -6.79 5.37 -18.79
C PRO A 87 -6.18 4.07 -18.23
N GLU A 88 -5.18 3.52 -18.93
CA GLU A 88 -4.52 2.27 -18.51
C GLU A 88 -3.75 2.48 -17.21
N GLN A 89 -3.76 1.46 -16.35
CA GLN A 89 -3.08 1.51 -15.05
C GLN A 89 -1.81 0.67 -15.13
N ILE A 90 -0.66 1.30 -14.95
CA ILE A 90 0.65 0.66 -14.98
C ILE A 90 1.18 0.54 -13.57
N SER A 91 1.54 -0.68 -13.16
CA SER A 91 2.18 -0.96 -11.88
C SER A 91 3.57 -1.52 -12.10
N ILE A 92 4.58 -0.81 -11.60
CA ILE A 92 5.98 -1.21 -11.64
C ILE A 92 6.38 -1.69 -10.25
N ASN A 93 6.72 -2.96 -10.12
CA ASN A 93 7.16 -3.54 -8.85
C ASN A 93 8.66 -3.74 -8.90
N PHE A 94 9.38 -3.02 -8.04
CA PHE A 94 10.79 -3.22 -7.77
C PHE A 94 10.95 -4.15 -6.58
N THR A 95 11.77 -5.18 -6.75
CA THR A 95 12.10 -6.13 -5.67
C THR A 95 13.60 -6.14 -5.47
N THR A 96 14.03 -5.93 -4.23
CA THR A 96 15.43 -6.01 -3.86
C THR A 96 15.77 -7.42 -3.38
N HIS A 97 16.91 -7.94 -3.84
CA HIS A 97 17.41 -9.24 -3.41
C HIS A 97 18.79 -9.06 -2.78
N PRO A 98 19.00 -9.52 -1.54
CA PRO A 98 20.34 -9.57 -0.97
C PRO A 98 21.18 -10.62 -1.70
N ASP A 99 22.41 -10.28 -2.05
CA ASP A 99 23.37 -11.28 -2.53
C ASP A 99 23.94 -12.09 -1.36
N SER A 100 24.28 -13.35 -1.63
CA SER A 100 24.85 -14.26 -0.64
C SER A 100 26.35 -14.00 -0.51
N GLY A 101 26.74 -13.12 0.43
CA GLY A 101 28.16 -12.82 0.67
C GLY A 101 28.41 -11.87 1.84
N ILE A 102 29.68 -11.65 2.16
CA ILE A 102 30.08 -10.58 3.08
C ILE A 102 29.94 -9.27 2.33
N CYS A 103 29.00 -8.43 2.78
CA CYS A 103 28.67 -7.17 2.12
C CYS A 103 29.06 -5.98 2.98
N THR A 104 29.64 -4.98 2.34
CA THR A 104 29.92 -3.70 2.98
C THR A 104 28.62 -2.96 3.26
N GLN A 105 28.52 -2.35 4.44
CA GLN A 105 27.35 -1.59 4.87
C GLN A 105 27.45 -0.15 4.40
N VAL A 106 27.35 0.06 3.09
CA VAL A 106 27.40 1.37 2.45
C VAL A 106 26.25 1.48 1.46
N LEU A 107 25.52 2.59 1.49
CA LEU A 107 24.47 2.85 0.52
C LEU A 107 25.03 2.88 -0.90
N ALA A 108 24.30 2.29 -1.84
CA ALA A 108 24.75 2.20 -3.22
C ALA A 108 23.59 2.42 -4.19
N ASP A 109 23.78 3.27 -5.17
CA ASP A 109 22.79 3.52 -6.21
C ASP A 109 22.85 2.44 -7.28
N LYS A 110 21.69 1.90 -7.63
CA LYS A 110 21.52 0.94 -8.74
C LYS A 110 20.66 1.55 -9.83
N PHE A 111 21.22 1.57 -11.04
CA PHE A 111 20.49 1.97 -12.23
C PHE A 111 19.43 0.93 -12.60
N PHE A 112 18.26 1.38 -13.02
CA PHE A 112 17.24 0.55 -13.63
C PHE A 112 16.71 1.20 -14.91
N ARG A 113 16.19 0.36 -15.80
CA ARG A 113 15.42 0.78 -16.98
C ARG A 113 14.27 -0.20 -17.16
N VAL A 114 13.06 0.31 -17.33
CA VAL A 114 11.85 -0.45 -17.66
C VAL A 114 11.26 0.06 -18.96
N SER A 115 10.63 -0.80 -19.74
CA SER A 115 9.88 -0.39 -20.92
C SER A 115 8.61 -1.21 -21.07
N PHE A 116 7.52 -0.56 -21.44
CA PHE A 116 6.19 -1.17 -21.56
C PHE A 116 5.36 -0.43 -22.62
N GLN A 117 4.36 -1.12 -23.16
CA GLN A 117 3.42 -0.54 -24.10
C GLN A 117 2.17 -0.08 -23.36
N ALA A 118 1.78 1.17 -23.58
CA ALA A 118 0.56 1.76 -23.06
C ALA A 118 0.20 3.02 -23.88
N SER A 119 -1.00 3.52 -23.66
CA SER A 119 -1.47 4.83 -24.09
C SER A 119 -0.69 5.94 -23.39
N LYS A 120 -0.57 7.09 -24.08
CA LYS A 120 0.15 8.26 -23.55
C LYS A 120 -0.40 8.74 -22.19
N ASP A 121 -1.70 8.57 -21.98
CA ASP A 121 -2.43 9.00 -20.78
C ASP A 121 -2.40 7.95 -19.65
N ALA A 122 -1.62 6.88 -19.79
CA ALA A 122 -1.53 5.82 -18.79
C ALA A 122 -1.02 6.35 -17.43
N ILE A 123 -1.65 5.88 -16.35
CA ILE A 123 -1.27 6.25 -14.99
C ILE A 123 -0.25 5.25 -14.48
N ILE A 124 0.95 5.75 -14.18
CA ILE A 124 2.08 4.93 -13.75
C ILE A 124 2.23 5.02 -12.23
N ARG A 125 2.28 3.85 -11.59
CA ARG A 125 2.56 3.70 -10.15
C ARG A 125 3.71 2.74 -9.95
N ALA A 126 4.46 2.94 -8.88
CA ALA A 126 5.57 2.06 -8.55
C ALA A 126 5.55 1.66 -7.08
N THR A 127 6.10 0.47 -6.81
CA THR A 127 6.39 -0.01 -5.46
C THR A 127 7.83 -0.51 -5.37
N LEU A 128 8.44 -0.37 -4.19
CA LEU A 128 9.73 -0.96 -3.83
C LEU A 128 9.50 -1.88 -2.64
N ASP A 129 9.72 -3.18 -2.82
CA ASP A 129 9.48 -4.22 -1.81
C ASP A 129 8.06 -4.13 -1.21
N GLY A 130 7.07 -3.87 -2.07
CA GLY A 130 5.65 -3.71 -1.72
C GLY A 130 5.29 -2.36 -1.09
N LYS A 131 6.24 -1.45 -0.89
CA LYS A 131 5.98 -0.10 -0.37
C LYS A 131 5.78 0.89 -1.53
N PRO A 132 4.76 1.76 -1.48
CA PRO A 132 4.54 2.74 -2.55
C PRO A 132 5.69 3.75 -2.62
N ILE A 133 6.14 4.03 -3.84
CA ILE A 133 7.10 5.10 -4.12
C ILE A 133 6.47 6.10 -5.09
N GLU A 134 6.79 7.38 -4.91
CA GLU A 134 6.34 8.48 -5.76
C GLU A 134 7.37 8.70 -6.86
N LEU A 135 6.98 8.48 -8.12
CA LEU A 135 7.83 8.78 -9.26
C LEU A 135 7.78 10.28 -9.55
N VAL A 136 8.92 10.94 -9.46
CA VAL A 136 9.09 12.35 -9.82
C VAL A 136 9.76 12.39 -11.19
N PHE A 137 8.96 12.69 -12.22
CA PHE A 137 9.45 12.74 -13.59
C PHE A 137 10.28 14.00 -13.80
N SER A 138 11.53 13.84 -14.27
CA SER A 138 12.37 14.98 -14.62
C SER A 138 11.81 15.66 -15.86
N GLU A 139 11.30 16.88 -15.70
CA GLU A 139 10.63 17.69 -16.73
C GLU A 139 11.48 17.96 -17.99
N ASN A 140 12.79 17.70 -17.96
CA ASN A 140 13.71 17.98 -19.06
C ASN A 140 13.88 16.85 -20.09
N LEU A 141 13.22 15.71 -19.89
CA LEU A 141 13.27 14.59 -20.83
C LEU A 141 11.89 13.99 -21.07
N GLU A 142 10.80 14.79 -21.00
CA GLU A 142 9.62 14.50 -21.82
C GLU A 142 10.07 14.53 -23.28
N GLY A 143 10.66 13.40 -23.68
CA GLY A 143 11.48 13.28 -24.85
C GLY A 143 10.61 13.23 -26.09
N ILE A 144 10.36 14.42 -26.63
CA ILE A 144 10.27 14.69 -28.06
C ILE A 144 9.03 14.08 -28.74
N THR A 145 7.85 14.62 -28.45
CA THR A 145 6.90 14.86 -29.56
C THR A 145 7.51 15.93 -30.44
N LYS A 146 8.19 15.51 -31.51
CA LYS A 146 8.36 16.35 -32.70
C LYS A 146 7.34 15.92 -33.72
#